data_AF-A0AA40E4Z5-F1
#
_entry.id   AF-A0AA40E4Z5-F1
#
_cell.length_a   1.000
_cell.length_b   1.000
_cell.length_c   1.000
_cell.angle_alpha   90.00
_cell.angle_beta   90.00
_cell.angle_gamma   90.00
#
_symmetry.space_group_name_H-M   'P 1'
#
loop_
_entity.id
_entity.type
_entity.pdbx_description
1 polymer ?
#
loop_
_entity_poly.entity_id
_entity_poly.type
_entity_poly.pdbx_seq_one_letter_code
_entity_poly.pdbx_strand_id
1 'polypeptide(L)'
;MRFQAPQLGALGATYTVMRACQFAALIAVIGLCANFIGEIATAERDPPSELIGALTVSVTAVIYVVITYILYYDNMLPLLFTAIFDSLLLIASIVVASLIGKPVSMLNCAVLLSKSDTSLTTYYTSVPFPVRANAITKTLSYFTFAAADKTTCYEVKAVWGLAIALCVLFAFTSIVCVGLWQRVRREGGAGSSASAKDIEG
;
A
#
# COMPACT_ATOMS: atom_id res chain seq x y z
N MET A 1 18.81 25.61 8.49
CA MET A 1 18.96 24.50 7.53
C MET A 1 18.08 24.81 6.34
N ARG A 2 18.63 25.02 5.14
CA ARG A 2 17.80 25.24 3.94
C ARG A 2 17.43 23.87 3.40
N PHE A 3 16.13 23.55 3.38
CA PHE A 3 15.58 22.41 2.66
C PHE A 3 15.81 22.64 1.16
N GLN A 4 16.96 22.22 0.66
CA GLN A 4 17.27 22.31 -0.76
C GLN A 4 17.19 20.90 -1.33
N ALA A 5 16.14 20.63 -2.10
CA ALA A 5 16.01 19.36 -2.80
C ALA A 5 17.23 19.17 -3.71
N PRO A 6 17.80 17.96 -3.76
CA PRO A 6 18.99 17.72 -4.57
C PRO A 6 18.64 17.90 -6.06
N GLN A 7 19.52 18.57 -6.80
CA GLN A 7 19.31 19.00 -8.20
C GLN A 7 19.45 17.82 -9.19
N LEU A 8 18.71 16.73 -8.99
CA LEU A 8 18.74 15.54 -9.87
C LEU A 8 17.84 15.67 -11.12
N GLY A 9 17.34 16.88 -11.41
CA GLY A 9 16.45 17.16 -12.53
C GLY A 9 15.10 16.45 -12.41
N ALA A 10 14.49 16.12 -13.56
CA ALA A 10 13.14 15.53 -13.61
C ALA A 10 13.01 14.22 -12.81
N LEU A 11 14.04 13.39 -12.77
CA LEU A 11 14.04 12.12 -12.02
C LEU A 11 13.93 12.35 -10.50
N GLY A 12 14.58 13.39 -9.98
CA GLY A 12 14.46 13.79 -8.58
C GLY A 12 13.05 14.27 -8.25
N ALA A 13 12.49 15.13 -9.10
CA ALA A 13 11.12 15.62 -8.93
C ALA A 13 10.09 14.45 -8.96
N THR A 14 10.25 13.51 -9.90
CA THR A 14 9.36 12.33 -9.94
C THR A 14 9.49 11.49 -8.67
N TYR A 15 10.69 11.29 -8.13
CA TYR A 15 10.87 10.54 -6.89
C TYR A 15 10.12 11.19 -5.72
N THR A 16 10.25 12.52 -5.57
CA THR A 16 9.56 13.27 -4.51
C THR A 16 8.03 13.19 -4.65
N VAL A 17 7.51 13.35 -5.86
CA VAL A 17 6.06 13.26 -6.12
C VAL A 17 5.53 11.85 -5.82
N MET A 18 6.23 10.81 -6.27
CA MET A 18 5.83 9.43 -6.00
C MET A 18 5.83 9.13 -4.50
N ARG A 19 6.84 9.59 -3.74
CA ARG A 19 6.87 9.46 -2.28
C ARG A 19 5.70 10.17 -1.59
N ALA A 20 5.34 11.37 -2.04
CA ALA A 20 4.18 12.09 -1.51
C ALA A 20 2.86 11.34 -1.78
N CYS A 21 2.67 10.83 -3.00
CA CYS A 21 1.50 10.03 -3.35
C CYS A 21 1.44 8.71 -2.55
N GLN A 22 2.58 8.03 -2.36
CA GLN A 22 2.67 6.83 -1.53
C GLN A 22 2.26 7.12 -0.08
N PHE A 23 2.80 8.20 0.50
CA PHE A 23 2.48 8.62 1.85
C PHE A 23 0.98 8.89 2.02
N ALA A 24 0.39 9.68 1.12
CA ALA A 24 -1.04 9.99 1.17
C ALA A 24 -1.92 8.73 1.05
N ALA A 25 -1.60 7.83 0.12
CA ALA A 25 -2.33 6.58 -0.06
C ALA A 25 -2.20 5.64 1.15
N LEU A 26 -1.01 5.54 1.76
CA LEU A 26 -0.79 4.73 2.96
C LEU A 26 -1.56 5.26 4.17
N ILE A 27 -1.59 6.58 4.38
CA ILE A 27 -2.38 7.20 5.46
C ILE A 27 -3.88 6.93 5.27
N ALA A 28 -4.38 7.02 4.04
CA ALA A 28 -5.77 6.69 3.74
C ALA A 28 -6.09 5.22 4.05
N VAL A 29 -5.21 4.29 3.67
CA VAL A 29 -5.36 2.86 4.01
C VAL A 29 -5.35 2.63 5.52
N ILE A 30 -4.43 3.27 6.26
CA ILE A 30 -4.38 3.15 7.73
C ILE A 30 -5.69 3.66 8.36
N GLY A 31 -6.20 4.81 7.93
CA GLY A 31 -7.44 5.38 8.46
C GLY A 31 -8.65 4.48 8.22
N LEU A 32 -8.81 3.96 7.00
CA LEU A 32 -9.90 3.04 6.67
C LEU A 32 -9.78 1.72 7.44
N CYS A 33 -8.58 1.14 7.55
CA CYS A 33 -8.34 -0.07 8.31
C CYS A 33 -8.58 0.12 9.82
N ALA A 34 -8.19 1.27 10.38
CA ALA A 34 -8.43 1.59 11.79
C ALA A 34 -9.92 1.71 12.11
N ASN A 35 -10.71 2.32 11.20
CA ASN A 35 -12.16 2.41 11.34
C ASN A 35 -12.79 1.00 11.40
N PHE A 36 -12.39 0.10 10.49
CA PHE A 36 -12.87 -1.28 10.50
C PHE A 36 -12.55 -2.03 11.79
N ILE A 37 -11.33 -1.88 12.31
CA ILE A 37 -10.95 -2.52 13.57
C ILE A 37 -11.78 -1.96 14.73
N GLY A 38 -12.04 -0.65 14.74
CA GLY A 38 -12.92 -0.02 15.71
C GLY A 38 -14.34 -0.60 15.68
N GLU A 39 -14.95 -0.71 14.49
CA GLU A 39 -16.28 -1.30 14.33
C GLU A 39 -16.32 -2.77 14.79
N ILE A 40 -15.32 -3.57 14.40
CA ILE A 40 -15.25 -4.99 14.78
C ILE A 40 -15.06 -5.16 16.30
N ALA A 41 -14.22 -4.31 16.92
CA ALA A 41 -14.00 -4.31 18.36
C ALA A 41 -15.27 -3.93 19.13
N THR A 42 -16.03 -2.95 18.66
CA THR A 42 -17.33 -2.58 19.28
C THR A 42 -18.38 -3.69 19.14
N ALA A 43 -18.24 -4.58 18.17
CA ALA A 43 -19.08 -5.75 17.99
C ALA A 43 -18.60 -6.99 18.78
N GLU A 44 -17.62 -6.83 19.67
CA GLU A 44 -17.01 -7.89 20.50
C GLU A 44 -16.52 -9.10 19.68
N ARG A 45 -15.95 -8.83 18.50
CA ARG A 45 -15.39 -9.88 17.64
C ARG A 45 -13.91 -9.67 17.39
N ASP A 46 -13.23 -10.78 17.10
CA ASP A 46 -11.82 -10.75 16.72
C ASP A 46 -11.67 -10.28 15.26
N PRO A 47 -10.79 -9.29 14.98
CA PRO A 47 -10.54 -8.82 13.63
C PRO A 47 -9.81 -9.87 12.78
N PRO A 48 -10.09 -9.93 11.47
CA PRO A 48 -9.45 -10.88 10.56
C PRO A 48 -7.94 -10.58 10.45
N SER A 49 -7.14 -11.65 10.42
CA SER A 49 -5.66 -11.57 10.43
C SER A 49 -5.10 -10.88 9.19
N GLU A 50 -5.83 -10.92 8.09
CA GLU A 50 -5.50 -10.26 6.83
C GLU A 50 -5.53 -8.73 6.96
N LEU A 51 -6.51 -8.19 7.71
CA LEU A 51 -6.64 -6.76 7.94
C LEU A 51 -5.54 -6.25 8.88
N ILE A 52 -5.23 -7.03 9.93
CA ILE A 52 -4.11 -6.77 10.82
C ILE A 52 -2.78 -6.79 10.04
N GLY A 53 -2.61 -7.77 9.14
CA GLY A 53 -1.45 -7.84 8.25
C GLY A 53 -1.32 -6.62 7.33
N ALA A 54 -2.44 -6.17 6.72
CA ALA A 54 -2.45 -4.97 5.90
C ALA A 54 -2.10 -3.71 6.70
N LEU A 55 -2.62 -3.57 7.92
CA LEU A 55 -2.32 -2.45 8.81
C LEU A 55 -0.84 -2.42 9.19
N THR A 56 -0.27 -3.56 9.62
CA THR A 56 1.14 -3.63 10.03
C THR A 56 2.10 -3.32 8.88
N VAL A 57 1.83 -3.86 7.68
CA VAL A 57 2.61 -3.53 6.47
C VAL A 57 2.48 -2.06 6.12
N SER A 58 1.27 -1.49 6.19
CA SER A 58 1.04 -0.07 5.85
C SER A 58 1.76 0.88 6.82
N VAL A 59 1.70 0.62 8.13
CA VAL A 59 2.42 1.41 9.15
C VAL A 59 3.93 1.33 8.94
N THR A 60 4.46 0.13 8.68
CA THR A 60 5.90 -0.06 8.39
C THR A 60 6.31 0.69 7.13
N ALA A 61 5.48 0.65 6.08
CA ALA A 61 5.72 1.36 4.83
C ALA A 61 5.71 2.89 5.02
N VAL A 62 4.83 3.45 5.86
CA VAL A 62 4.83 4.89 6.17
C VAL A 62 6.15 5.31 6.80
N ILE A 63 6.61 4.58 7.82
CA ILE A 63 7.89 4.87 8.48
C ILE A 63 9.03 4.82 7.47
N TYR A 64 9.07 3.81 6.61
CA TYR A 64 10.05 3.69 5.53
C TYR A 64 10.00 4.88 4.54
N VAL A 65 8.81 5.29 4.09
CA VAL A 65 8.64 6.42 3.16
C VAL A 65 9.14 7.72 3.79
N VAL A 66 8.85 7.96 5.07
CA VAL A 66 9.31 9.17 5.79
C VAL A 66 10.83 9.18 5.95
N ILE A 67 11.43 8.06 6.39
CA ILE A 67 12.88 7.95 6.55
C ILE A 67 13.59 8.16 5.21
N THR A 68 13.16 7.47 4.16
CA THR A 68 13.77 7.60 2.83
C THR A 68 13.55 8.98 2.20
N TYR A 69 12.47 9.67 2.55
CA TYR A 69 12.25 11.07 2.17
C TYR A 69 13.27 12.00 2.85
N ILE A 70 13.50 11.84 4.16
CA ILE A 70 14.50 12.65 4.89
C ILE A 70 15.90 12.40 4.33
N LEU A 71 16.31 11.13 4.20
CA LEU A 71 17.63 10.77 3.67
C LEU A 71 17.85 11.25 2.23
N TYR A 72 16.77 11.37 1.44
CA TYR A 72 16.82 11.96 0.11
C TYR A 72 17.19 13.44 0.13
N TYR A 73 16.59 14.22 1.03
CA TYR A 73 16.93 15.64 1.20
C TYR A 73 18.32 15.84 1.79
N ASP A 74 18.79 14.93 2.63
CA ASP A 74 20.16 14.95 3.16
C ASP A 74 21.21 14.48 2.13
N ASN A 75 20.79 14.06 0.93
CA ASN A 75 21.65 13.55 -0.14
C ASN A 75 22.53 12.35 0.28
N MET A 76 22.12 11.65 1.34
CA MET A 76 22.79 10.47 1.90
C MET A 76 22.10 9.16 1.50
N LEU A 77 21.09 9.23 0.64
CA LEU A 77 20.26 8.09 0.30
C LEU A 77 21.04 7.06 -0.55
N PRO A 78 21.26 5.83 -0.06
CA PRO A 78 21.79 4.77 -0.91
C PRO A 78 20.69 4.28 -1.86
N LEU A 79 20.75 4.77 -3.10
CA LEU A 79 19.75 4.52 -4.15
C LEU A 79 19.52 3.03 -4.42
N LEU A 80 20.57 2.20 -4.36
CA LEU A 80 20.47 0.76 -4.60
C LEU A 80 19.69 0.04 -3.48
N PHE A 81 20.01 0.32 -2.21
CA PHE A 81 19.27 -0.25 -1.09
C PHE A 81 17.82 0.22 -1.10
N THR A 82 17.59 1.49 -1.41
CA THR A 82 16.23 2.04 -1.53
C THR A 82 15.42 1.29 -2.58
N ALA A 83 15.98 1.04 -3.77
CA ALA A 83 15.31 0.28 -4.83
C ALA A 83 14.94 -1.16 -4.41
N ILE A 84 15.78 -1.81 -3.60
CA ILE A 84 15.54 -3.15 -3.05
C ILE A 84 14.39 -3.10 -2.03
N PHE A 85 14.40 -2.14 -1.11
CA PHE A 85 13.31 -2.02 -0.14
C PHE A 85 11.97 -1.67 -0.81
N ASP A 86 11.98 -0.81 -1.83
CA ASP A 86 10.77 -0.52 -2.62
C ASP A 86 10.24 -1.76 -3.36
N SER A 87 11.11 -2.63 -3.87
CA SER A 87 10.67 -3.87 -4.52
C SER A 87 10.13 -4.90 -3.50
N LEU A 88 10.70 -4.95 -2.30
CA LEU A 88 10.14 -5.76 -1.21
C LEU A 88 8.76 -5.27 -0.77
N LEU A 89 8.58 -3.94 -0.66
CA LEU A 89 7.27 -3.34 -0.35
C LEU A 89 6.26 -3.53 -1.49
N LEU A 90 6.72 -3.54 -2.75
CA LEU A 90 5.89 -3.92 -3.89
C LEU A 90 5.39 -5.36 -3.75
N ILE A 91 6.26 -6.31 -3.42
CA ILE A 91 5.84 -7.71 -3.23
C ILE A 91 4.85 -7.82 -2.07
N ALA A 92 5.13 -7.16 -0.95
CA ALA A 92 4.23 -7.14 0.20
C ALA A 92 2.86 -6.54 -0.14
N SER A 93 2.82 -5.43 -0.88
CA SER A 93 1.57 -4.79 -1.30
C SER A 93 0.78 -5.63 -2.30
N ILE A 94 1.43 -6.38 -3.20
CA ILE A 94 0.77 -7.35 -4.08
C ILE A 94 0.10 -8.46 -3.26
N VAL A 95 0.79 -9.00 -2.26
CA VAL A 95 0.22 -10.03 -1.37
C VAL A 95 -1.03 -9.48 -0.67
N VAL A 96 -0.94 -8.30 -0.05
CA VAL A 96 -2.07 -7.64 0.60
C VAL A 96 -3.23 -7.40 -0.38
N ALA A 97 -2.95 -6.87 -1.58
CA ALA A 97 -3.95 -6.64 -2.61
C ALA A 97 -4.63 -7.94 -3.08
N SER A 98 -3.88 -9.03 -3.18
CA SER A 98 -4.40 -10.34 -3.58
C SER A 98 -5.28 -10.99 -2.51
N LEU A 99 -4.94 -10.82 -1.23
CA LEU A 99 -5.71 -11.35 -0.11
C LEU A 99 -7.04 -10.60 0.05
N ILE A 100 -7.01 -9.27 -0.08
CA ILE A 100 -8.20 -8.41 0.00
C ILE A 100 -9.06 -8.53 -1.28
N GLY A 101 -8.45 -8.75 -2.45
CA GLY A 101 -9.14 -8.74 -3.73
C GLY A 101 -10.05 -9.95 -4.00
N LYS A 102 -9.69 -11.14 -3.50
CA LYS A 102 -10.47 -12.39 -3.68
C LYS A 102 -11.97 -12.24 -3.32
N PRO A 103 -12.33 -11.73 -2.12
CA PRO A 103 -13.74 -11.56 -1.73
C PRO A 103 -14.43 -10.37 -2.42
N VAL A 104 -13.70 -9.32 -2.78
CA VAL A 104 -14.27 -8.06 -3.32
C VAL A 104 -14.65 -8.17 -4.79
N SER A 105 -13.91 -8.97 -5.56
CA SER A 105 -14.16 -9.14 -7.00
C SER A 105 -15.56 -9.68 -7.31
N MET A 106 -16.16 -10.42 -6.36
CA MET A 106 -17.46 -11.07 -6.52
C MET A 106 -18.63 -10.28 -5.90
N LEU A 107 -18.38 -9.09 -5.32
CA LEU A 107 -19.37 -8.35 -4.53
C LEU A 107 -19.96 -7.15 -5.28
N ASN A 108 -21.29 -7.12 -5.40
CA ASN A 108 -22.05 -5.97 -5.91
C ASN A 108 -22.63 -5.16 -4.73
N CYS A 109 -21.93 -4.10 -4.32
CA CYS A 109 -22.35 -3.22 -3.21
C CYS A 109 -23.69 -2.50 -3.45
N ALA A 110 -24.20 -2.46 -4.68
CA ALA A 110 -25.45 -1.78 -5.02
C ALA A 110 -26.71 -2.51 -4.50
N VAL A 111 -26.61 -3.82 -4.25
CA VAL A 111 -27.75 -4.68 -3.89
C VAL A 111 -27.90 -4.82 -2.36
N LEU A 112 -26.92 -4.34 -1.58
CA LEU A 112 -26.99 -4.37 -0.12
C LEU A 112 -27.90 -3.25 0.40
N LEU A 113 -28.95 -3.62 1.14
CA LEU A 113 -29.87 -2.69 1.80
C LEU A 113 -29.11 -1.85 2.84
N SER A 114 -29.35 -0.54 2.83
CA SER A 114 -28.83 0.39 3.83
C SER A 114 -29.47 0.13 5.20
N LYS A 115 -28.67 0.32 6.26
CA LYS A 115 -28.87 0.09 7.70
C LYS A 115 -30.10 0.77 8.37
N SER A 116 -31.18 1.01 7.63
CA SER A 116 -32.35 1.78 8.05
C SER A 116 -33.65 0.98 8.09
N ASP A 117 -33.65 -0.31 7.74
CA ASP A 117 -34.81 -1.16 7.95
C ASP A 117 -34.54 -2.13 9.11
N THR A 118 -34.98 -1.67 10.27
CA THR A 118 -35.03 -2.44 11.50
C THR A 118 -36.06 -3.56 11.34
N SER A 119 -35.60 -4.74 10.93
CA SER A 119 -36.25 -6.00 11.29
C SER A 119 -35.28 -7.15 11.12
N LEU A 120 -34.80 -7.65 12.26
CA LEU A 120 -34.36 -9.03 12.42
C LEU A 120 -35.45 -9.94 11.83
N THR A 121 -35.31 -10.38 10.58
CA THR A 121 -35.93 -11.59 10.03
C THR A 121 -35.46 -11.80 8.59
N THR A 122 -34.60 -12.80 8.41
CA THR A 122 -34.76 -13.78 7.33
C THR A 122 -34.80 -13.24 5.89
N TYR A 123 -33.68 -12.80 5.30
CA TYR A 123 -33.56 -12.82 3.83
C TYR A 123 -32.12 -13.06 3.37
N TYR A 124 -31.62 -14.26 3.69
CA TYR A 124 -30.51 -14.89 2.97
C TYR A 124 -30.99 -15.35 1.59
N THR A 125 -31.13 -14.46 0.61
CA THR A 125 -31.28 -14.91 -0.78
C THR A 125 -30.67 -13.92 -1.77
N SER A 126 -29.46 -14.23 -2.23
CA SER A 126 -29.03 -14.12 -3.64
C SER A 126 -27.50 -14.34 -3.81
N VAL A 127 -26.95 -15.32 -3.10
CA VAL A 127 -25.74 -16.02 -3.54
C VAL A 127 -26.17 -17.44 -3.95
N PRO A 128 -25.82 -17.94 -5.15
CA PRO A 128 -26.16 -19.31 -5.58
C PRO A 128 -25.51 -20.43 -4.75
N PHE A 129 -24.67 -20.09 -3.76
CA PHE A 129 -24.06 -21.04 -2.84
C PHE A 129 -24.65 -20.87 -1.44
N PRO A 130 -25.32 -21.89 -0.87
CA PRO A 130 -25.83 -21.80 0.48
C PRO A 130 -24.64 -21.73 1.44
N VAL A 131 -24.35 -20.54 1.96
CA VAL A 131 -23.42 -20.39 3.09
C VAL A 131 -24.14 -20.96 4.30
N ARG A 132 -23.93 -22.27 4.49
CA ARG A 132 -24.33 -23.03 5.67
C ARG A 132 -23.87 -22.26 6.90
N ALA A 133 -24.82 -21.77 7.68
CA ALA A 133 -24.64 -21.11 8.96
C ALA A 133 -24.15 -22.08 10.06
N ASN A 134 -23.13 -22.91 9.75
CA ASN A 134 -22.64 -23.94 10.66
C ASN A 134 -21.11 -24.12 10.64
N ALA A 135 -20.36 -23.07 10.31
CA ALA A 135 -18.94 -23.00 10.63
C ALA A 135 -18.73 -21.84 11.61
N ILE A 136 -19.17 -22.04 12.85
CA ILE A 136 -18.60 -21.33 14.01
C ILE A 136 -17.17 -21.86 14.18
N THR A 137 -16.29 -21.45 13.29
CA THR A 137 -14.87 -21.37 13.57
C THR A 137 -14.59 -19.94 14.00
N LYS A 138 -13.76 -19.78 15.01
CA LYS A 138 -13.44 -18.59 15.81
C LYS A 138 -12.87 -17.37 15.03
N THR A 139 -13.09 -17.31 13.73
CA THR A 139 -12.59 -16.30 12.79
C THR A 139 -13.74 -15.87 11.89
N LEU A 140 -14.28 -14.68 12.14
CA LEU A 140 -15.31 -14.10 11.29
C LEU A 140 -14.71 -13.92 9.89
N SER A 141 -15.25 -14.63 8.90
CA SER A 141 -14.76 -14.50 7.52
C SER A 141 -14.99 -13.07 7.05
N TYR A 142 -13.90 -12.38 6.69
CA TYR A 142 -13.86 -10.99 6.20
C TYR A 142 -14.98 -10.66 5.18
N PHE A 143 -15.38 -11.63 4.36
CA PHE A 143 -16.49 -11.53 3.41
C PHE A 143 -17.84 -11.21 4.05
N THR A 144 -18.19 -11.85 5.18
CA THR A 144 -19.47 -11.62 5.88
C THR A 144 -19.50 -10.25 6.55
N PHE A 145 -18.33 -9.72 6.95
CA PHE A 145 -18.21 -8.36 7.47
C PHE A 145 -18.25 -7.30 6.35
N ALA A 146 -17.52 -7.52 5.26
CA ALA A 146 -17.53 -6.63 4.09
C ALA A 146 -18.91 -6.53 3.41
N ALA A 147 -19.74 -7.58 3.54
CA ALA A 147 -21.12 -7.62 3.05
C ALA A 147 -22.17 -7.18 4.09
N ALA A 148 -21.77 -6.73 5.29
CA ALA A 148 -22.70 -6.40 6.36
C ALA A 148 -23.52 -5.14 6.05
N ASP A 149 -22.87 -4.11 5.49
CA ASP A 149 -23.47 -2.82 5.15
C ASP A 149 -22.92 -2.27 3.83
N LYS A 150 -23.73 -1.46 3.14
CA LYS A 150 -23.34 -0.81 1.88
C LYS A 150 -22.10 0.09 2.03
N THR A 151 -21.98 0.80 3.15
CA THR A 151 -20.84 1.68 3.46
C THR A 151 -19.55 0.88 3.59
N THR A 152 -19.54 -0.16 4.42
CA THR A 152 -18.39 -1.05 4.64
C THR A 152 -17.93 -1.71 3.33
N CYS A 153 -18.87 -2.08 2.44
CA CYS A 153 -18.56 -2.64 1.12
C CYS A 153 -17.77 -1.66 0.23
N TYR A 154 -18.17 -0.39 0.17
CA TYR A 154 -17.45 0.64 -0.59
C TYR A 154 -16.10 0.98 0.02
N GLU A 155 -16.00 1.02 1.34
CA GLU A 155 -14.74 1.29 2.04
C GLU A 155 -13.72 0.17 1.78
N VAL A 156 -14.14 -1.10 1.85
CA VAL A 156 -13.29 -2.25 1.52
C VAL A 156 -12.83 -2.21 0.06
N LYS A 157 -13.72 -1.84 -0.85
CA LYS A 157 -13.39 -1.68 -2.27
C LYS A 157 -12.41 -0.53 -2.51
N ALA A 158 -12.52 0.55 -1.74
CA ALA A 158 -11.56 1.66 -1.77
C ALA A 158 -10.18 1.24 -1.26
N VAL A 159 -10.10 0.48 -0.15
CA VAL A 159 -8.84 -0.07 0.36
C VAL A 159 -8.17 -0.97 -0.67
N TRP A 160 -8.93 -1.83 -1.34
CA TRP A 160 -8.39 -2.67 -2.42
C TRP A 160 -7.84 -1.85 -3.59
N GLY A 161 -8.57 -0.82 -4.04
CA GLY A 161 -8.11 0.08 -5.10
C GLY A 161 -6.85 0.87 -4.71
N LEU A 162 -6.78 1.36 -3.47
CA LEU A 162 -5.60 2.02 -2.92
C LEU A 162 -4.40 1.08 -2.83
N ALA A 163 -4.61 -0.20 -2.48
CA ALA A 163 -3.54 -1.20 -2.47
C ALA A 163 -2.94 -1.43 -3.87
N ILE A 164 -3.77 -1.48 -4.92
CA ILE A 164 -3.30 -1.56 -6.31
C ILE A 164 -2.52 -0.30 -6.70
N ALA A 165 -3.02 0.89 -6.34
CA ALA A 165 -2.32 2.14 -6.60
C ALA A 165 -0.94 2.18 -5.93
N LEU A 166 -0.84 1.68 -4.68
CA LEU A 166 0.43 1.55 -3.96
C LEU A 166 1.41 0.62 -4.68
N CYS A 167 0.95 -0.52 -5.21
CA CYS A 167 1.80 -1.42 -5.99
C CYS A 167 2.44 -0.68 -7.18
N VAL A 168 1.64 0.08 -7.93
CA VAL A 168 2.10 0.87 -9.07
C VAL A 168 3.11 1.93 -8.62
N LEU A 169 2.80 2.67 -7.56
CA LEU A 169 3.69 3.69 -7.02
C LEU A 169 5.03 3.13 -6.55
N PHE A 170 5.06 1.97 -5.87
CA PHE A 170 6.32 1.31 -5.47
C PHE A 170 7.12 0.81 -6.68
N ALA A 171 6.45 0.32 -7.73
CA ALA A 171 7.11 -0.08 -8.97
C ALA A 171 7.83 1.10 -9.63
N PHE A 172 7.12 2.22 -9.79
CA PHE A 172 7.70 3.43 -10.37
C PHE A 172 8.88 3.96 -9.55
N THR A 173 8.74 4.00 -8.23
CA THR A 173 9.83 4.45 -7.36
C THR A 173 11.07 3.55 -7.47
N SER A 174 10.89 2.22 -7.52
CA SER A 174 12.00 1.28 -7.73
C SER A 174 12.73 1.54 -9.07
N ILE A 175 11.97 1.74 -10.16
CA ILE A 175 12.54 2.05 -11.49
C ILE A 175 13.31 3.38 -11.46
N VAL A 176 12.75 4.42 -10.84
CA VAL A 176 13.39 5.74 -10.72
C VAL A 176 14.68 5.64 -9.89
N CYS A 177 14.68 4.90 -8.78
CA CYS A 177 15.87 4.68 -7.97
C CYS A 177 16.98 3.94 -8.73
N VAL A 178 16.63 2.93 -9.53
CA VAL A 178 17.59 2.23 -10.40
C VAL A 178 18.14 3.17 -11.48
N GLY A 179 17.28 3.99 -12.11
CA GLY A 179 17.70 4.97 -13.11
C GLY A 179 18.65 6.03 -12.54
N LEU A 180 18.33 6.56 -11.36
CA LEU A 180 19.19 7.49 -10.62
C LEU A 180 20.53 6.83 -10.26
N TRP A 181 20.51 5.58 -9.80
CA TRP A 181 21.73 4.85 -9.46
C TRP A 181 22.63 4.63 -10.68
N GLN A 182 22.07 4.23 -11.82
CA GLN A 182 22.82 4.08 -13.07
C GLN A 182 23.44 5.40 -13.53
N ARG A 183 22.70 6.52 -13.39
CA ARG A 183 23.20 7.85 -13.73
C ARG A 183 24.38 8.25 -12.85
N VAL A 184 24.23 8.16 -11.53
CA VAL A 184 25.30 8.47 -10.56
C VAL A 184 26.53 7.60 -10.82
N ARG A 185 26.35 6.31 -11.13
CA ARG A 185 27.47 5.41 -11.44
C ARG A 185 28.19 5.77 -12.74
N ARG A 186 27.47 6.25 -13.76
CA ARG A 186 28.06 6.70 -15.03
C ARG A 186 28.85 8.01 -14.85
N GLU A 187 28.30 8.94 -14.08
CA GLU A 187 28.97 10.22 -13.76
C GLU A 187 30.22 9.99 -12.88
N GLY A 188 30.16 9.07 -11.91
CA GLY A 188 31.33 8.69 -11.10
C GLY A 188 32.38 7.85 -11.85
N GLY A 189 31.98 7.08 -12.87
CA GLY A 189 32.89 6.31 -13.72
C GLY A 189 33.65 7.17 -14.73
N ALA A 190 33.05 8.25 -15.22
CA ALA A 190 33.69 9.20 -16.15
C ALA A 190 34.84 9.99 -15.50
N GLY A 191 34.81 10.21 -14.18
CA GLY A 191 35.91 10.84 -13.44
C GLY A 191 37.15 9.97 -13.26
N SER A 192 37.00 8.64 -13.30
CA SER A 192 38.11 7.69 -13.12
C SER A 192 38.87 7.42 -14.43
N SER A 193 38.21 7.52 -15.59
CA SER A 193 38.87 7.40 -16.90
C SER A 193 39.59 8.66 -17.35
N ALA A 194 39.32 9.83 -16.75
CA ALA A 194 40.06 11.05 -17.02
C ALA A 194 41.43 11.06 -16.32
N SER A 195 41.53 10.54 -15.09
CA SER A 195 42.79 10.51 -14.33
C SER A 195 43.79 9.44 -14.82
N ALA A 196 43.35 8.47 -15.63
CA ALA A 196 44.20 7.38 -16.12
C ALA A 196 44.97 7.72 -17.41
N LYS A 197 44.73 8.89 -18.02
CA LYS A 197 45.40 9.32 -19.26
C LYS A 197 46.53 10.34 -19.08
N ASP A 198 46.72 10.88 -17.88
CA ASP A 198 47.71 11.94 -17.62
C ASP A 198 48.99 11.45 -16.91
N ILE A 199 49.29 10.14 -16.90
CA ILE A 199 50.51 9.56 -16.28
C ILE A 199 51.55 9.12 -17.32
N GLU A 200 51.30 9.31 -18.62
CA GLU A 200 52.33 9.13 -19.68
C GLU A 200 52.58 10.46 -20.39
N GLY A 201 53.58 11.20 -19.91
CA GLY A 201 54.07 12.44 -20.51
C GLY A 201 55.32 12.96 -19.82
#